data_AF-A0A7C2QZ82-F1
#
_entry.id   AF-A0A7C2QZ82-F1
#
_cell.length_a   1.000
_cell.length_b   1.000
_cell.length_c   1.000
_cell.angle_alpha   90.00
_cell.angle_beta   90.00
_cell.angle_gamma   90.00
#
_symmetry.space_group_name_H-M   'P 1'
#
loop_
_entity.id
_entity.type
_entity.pdbx_description
1 polymer ?
#
loop_
_entity_poly.entity_id
_entity_poly.type
_entity_poly.pdbx_seq_one_letter_code
_entity_poly.pdbx_strand_id
1 'polypeptide(L)'
;MDKNLIKSNLGIILAAGAVWGLTEFAVGLGLQKCGTLYSGAILTGIAFFWVSFVYSLTRSIFPVLIILAVVVFFKMLDAFLLPVTWNHGSILNPVFAFFMLAAGFLVLIALFRDRFFSALTNRIAVGAGAALVAALLFPLAGFVTGSKACVFAATNIPQSIYTAPVAMIIAMSTVPLGYFAARRYADYMSGSRHERTRPVLARLWAPAVVIGCLLIVTIVRLI
;
A
#
# COMPACT_ATOMS: atom_id res chain seq x y z
N MET A 1 6.76 -20.50 10.22
CA MET A 1 7.26 -19.16 9.84
C MET A 1 8.68 -19.32 9.33
N ASP A 2 8.90 -19.20 8.02
CA ASP A 2 10.23 -19.42 7.45
C ASP A 2 11.02 -18.10 7.46
N LYS A 3 11.82 -17.88 8.49
CA LYS A 3 12.65 -16.66 8.63
C LYS A 3 13.55 -16.43 7.40
N ASN A 4 13.86 -17.52 6.67
CA ASN A 4 14.66 -17.50 5.45
C ASN A 4 13.94 -16.84 4.27
N LEU A 5 12.60 -16.98 4.17
CA LEU A 5 11.80 -16.33 3.13
C LEU A 5 11.78 -14.80 3.28
N ILE A 6 11.71 -14.28 4.50
CA ILE A 6 11.74 -12.83 4.75
C ILE A 6 13.12 -12.26 4.45
N LYS A 7 14.19 -12.87 4.98
CA LYS A 7 15.56 -12.40 4.74
C LYS A 7 15.92 -12.42 3.24
N SER A 8 15.49 -13.45 2.52
CA SER A 8 15.76 -13.57 1.09
C SER A 8 14.99 -12.56 0.23
N ASN A 9 13.85 -12.03 0.72
CA ASN A 9 13.00 -11.11 -0.02
C ASN A 9 13.00 -9.68 0.55
N LEU A 10 13.84 -9.38 1.55
CA LEU A 10 13.84 -8.09 2.23
C LEU A 10 14.04 -6.92 1.26
N GLY A 11 14.94 -7.05 0.28
CA GLY A 11 15.17 -6.03 -0.72
C GLY A 11 13.91 -5.68 -1.52
N ILE A 12 13.20 -6.68 -2.04
CA ILE A 12 11.97 -6.44 -2.82
C ILE A 12 10.82 -5.94 -1.94
N ILE A 13 10.75 -6.35 -0.67
CA ILE A 13 9.78 -5.84 0.30
C ILE A 13 10.00 -4.33 0.50
N LEU A 14 11.24 -3.91 0.77
CA LEU A 14 11.57 -2.49 0.96
C LEU A 14 11.34 -1.68 -0.31
N ALA A 15 11.72 -2.21 -1.48
CA ALA A 15 11.47 -1.55 -2.77
C ALA A 15 9.96 -1.37 -3.03
N ALA A 16 9.15 -2.40 -2.77
CA ALA A 16 7.68 -2.32 -2.91
C ALA A 16 7.08 -1.25 -1.99
N GLY A 17 7.51 -1.20 -0.72
CA GLY A 17 7.09 -0.15 0.21
C GLY A 17 7.51 1.25 -0.25
N ALA A 18 8.73 1.41 -0.77
CA ALA A 18 9.23 2.70 -1.26
C ALA A 18 8.49 3.18 -2.52
N VAL A 19 8.22 2.28 -3.47
CA VAL A 19 7.42 2.61 -4.66
C VAL A 19 6.00 2.98 -4.27
N TRP A 20 5.37 2.26 -3.33
CA TRP A 20 4.07 2.66 -2.80
C TRP A 20 4.15 4.05 -2.15
N GLY A 21 5.12 4.31 -1.28
CA GLY A 21 5.32 5.62 -0.65
C GLY A 21 5.50 6.75 -1.67
N LEU A 22 6.25 6.51 -2.74
CA LEU A 22 6.42 7.45 -3.85
C LEU A 22 5.10 7.67 -4.62
N THR A 23 4.30 6.63 -4.86
CA THR A 23 3.00 6.78 -5.52
C THR A 23 2.02 7.62 -4.68
N GLU A 24 2.01 7.43 -3.37
CA GLU A 24 1.24 8.27 -2.43
C GLU A 24 1.69 9.72 -2.49
N PHE A 25 3.00 9.96 -2.50
CA PHE A 25 3.57 11.29 -2.64
C PHE A 25 3.18 11.95 -3.98
N ALA A 26 3.40 11.27 -5.10
CA ALA A 26 3.17 11.80 -6.45
C ALA A 26 1.69 12.13 -6.68
N VAL A 27 0.79 11.24 -6.26
CA VAL A 27 -0.66 11.49 -6.34
C VAL A 27 -1.05 12.58 -5.34
N GLY A 28 -0.46 12.61 -4.15
CA GLY A 28 -0.68 13.67 -3.16
C GLY A 28 -0.27 15.07 -3.63
N LEU A 29 0.80 15.19 -4.43
CA LEU A 29 1.22 16.45 -5.06
C LEU A 29 0.20 16.99 -6.06
N GLY A 30 -0.40 16.11 -6.86
CA GLY A 30 -1.43 16.47 -7.83
C GLY A 30 -2.75 16.92 -7.19
N LEU A 31 -2.88 16.82 -5.87
CA LEU A 31 -4.14 16.92 -5.16
C LEU A 31 -3.96 17.82 -3.93
N GLN A 32 -3.86 19.13 -4.17
CA GLN A 32 -3.65 20.16 -3.15
C GLN A 32 -4.81 20.31 -2.11
N LYS A 33 -5.83 19.45 -2.14
CA LYS A 33 -6.99 19.50 -1.23
C LYS A 33 -7.29 18.11 -0.65
N CYS A 34 -7.71 18.05 0.61
CA CYS A 34 -8.34 16.87 1.22
C CYS A 34 -9.45 16.42 0.27
N GLY A 35 -9.31 15.24 -0.34
CA GLY A 35 -10.46 14.65 -1.01
C GLY A 35 -10.80 15.18 -2.39
N THR A 36 -9.83 15.40 -3.27
CA THR A 36 -10.14 15.38 -4.72
C THR A 36 -10.88 14.09 -5.08
N LEU A 37 -11.98 14.21 -5.80
CA LEU A 37 -13.18 13.37 -5.67
C LEU A 37 -12.94 11.86 -5.50
N TYR A 38 -12.03 11.24 -6.26
CA TYR A 38 -11.75 9.79 -6.23
C TYR A 38 -10.34 9.40 -5.81
N SER A 39 -9.49 10.36 -5.44
CA SER A 39 -8.06 10.09 -5.22
C SER A 39 -7.78 9.07 -4.13
N GLY A 40 -8.46 9.21 -2.98
CA GLY A 40 -8.34 8.27 -1.88
C GLY A 40 -8.73 6.85 -2.29
N ALA A 41 -9.79 6.71 -3.10
CA ALA A 41 -10.23 5.40 -3.60
C ALA A 41 -9.22 4.79 -4.58
N ILE A 42 -8.62 5.60 -5.47
CA ILE A 42 -7.59 5.15 -6.42
C ILE A 42 -6.35 4.69 -5.66
N LEU A 43 -5.86 5.49 -4.71
CA LEU A 43 -4.71 5.18 -3.87
C LEU A 43 -4.93 3.92 -3.03
N THR A 44 -6.12 3.79 -2.44
CA THR A 44 -6.54 2.58 -1.73
C THR A 44 -6.45 1.35 -2.65
N GLY A 45 -6.97 1.44 -3.86
CA GLY A 45 -6.88 0.36 -4.85
C GLY A 45 -5.43 0.00 -5.22
N ILE A 46 -4.57 1.00 -5.48
CA ILE A 46 -3.15 0.80 -5.78
C ILE A 46 -2.42 0.17 -4.59
N ALA A 47 -2.69 0.62 -3.37
CA ALA A 47 -2.09 0.08 -2.16
C ALA A 47 -2.38 -1.43 -1.98
N PHE A 48 -3.58 -1.90 -2.34
CA PHE A 48 -3.89 -3.34 -2.33
C PHE A 48 -3.05 -4.17 -3.31
N PHE A 49 -2.55 -3.59 -4.41
CA PHE A 49 -1.57 -4.26 -5.26
C PHE A 49 -0.31 -4.62 -4.46
N TRP A 50 0.27 -3.65 -3.76
CA TRP A 50 1.52 -3.83 -3.03
C TRP A 50 1.36 -4.76 -1.83
N VAL A 51 0.27 -4.62 -1.09
CA VAL A 51 -0.06 -5.48 0.05
C VAL A 51 -0.25 -6.94 -0.41
N SER A 52 -1.02 -7.16 -1.47
CA SER A 52 -1.26 -8.52 -1.98
C SER A 52 -0.01 -9.13 -2.64
N PHE A 53 0.82 -8.32 -3.31
CA PHE A 53 2.11 -8.74 -3.85
C PHE A 53 3.05 -9.26 -2.76
N VAL A 54 3.29 -8.45 -1.73
CA VAL A 54 4.21 -8.81 -0.63
C VAL A 54 3.68 -9.98 0.19
N TYR A 55 2.38 -10.00 0.47
CA TYR A 55 1.76 -11.12 1.15
C TYR A 55 1.86 -12.42 0.32
N SER A 56 1.59 -12.37 -0.98
CA SER A 56 1.66 -13.55 -1.86
C SER A 56 3.08 -14.12 -1.95
N LEU A 57 4.12 -13.27 -1.94
CA LEU A 57 5.52 -13.70 -1.98
C LEU A 57 5.98 -14.40 -0.70
N THR A 58 5.50 -13.94 0.46
CA THR A 58 6.08 -14.33 1.75
C THR A 58 5.15 -15.16 2.62
N ARG A 59 3.84 -15.16 2.31
CA ARG A 59 2.76 -15.79 3.09
C ARG A 59 2.84 -15.43 4.58
N SER A 60 3.21 -14.18 4.86
CA SER A 60 3.44 -13.68 6.20
C SER A 60 2.90 -12.26 6.35
N ILE A 61 2.39 -11.97 7.55
CA ILE A 61 1.87 -10.64 7.92
C ILE A 61 3.04 -9.67 8.17
N PHE A 62 4.19 -10.15 8.64
CA PHE A 62 5.33 -9.28 8.98
C PHE A 62 5.80 -8.43 7.78
N PRO A 63 6.00 -8.97 6.56
CA PRO A 63 6.31 -8.16 5.39
C PRO A 63 5.26 -7.12 5.02
N VAL A 64 3.97 -7.39 5.26
CA VAL A 64 2.90 -6.40 5.09
C VAL A 64 3.07 -5.25 6.08
N LEU A 65 3.42 -5.54 7.33
CA LEU A 65 3.72 -4.51 8.33
C LEU A 65 4.98 -3.72 8.00
N ILE A 66 5.99 -4.34 7.39
CA ILE A 66 7.21 -3.66 6.95
C ILE A 66 6.89 -2.65 5.85
N ILE A 67 6.15 -3.02 4.80
CA ILE A 67 5.80 -2.06 3.74
C ILE A 67 4.91 -0.94 4.28
N LEU A 68 4.03 -1.24 5.23
CA LEU A 68 3.20 -0.24 5.90
C LEU A 68 4.07 0.77 6.65
N ALA A 69 5.06 0.30 7.41
CA ALA A 69 6.01 1.17 8.10
C ALA A 69 6.82 2.03 7.13
N VAL A 70 7.26 1.48 5.99
CA VAL A 70 7.97 2.24 4.94
C VAL A 70 7.08 3.34 4.36
N VAL A 71 5.82 3.05 4.04
CA VAL A 71 4.91 4.04 3.43
C VAL A 71 4.54 5.14 4.43
N VAL A 72 4.31 4.79 5.69
CA VAL A 72 4.14 5.77 6.77
C VAL A 72 5.39 6.63 6.90
N PHE A 73 6.59 6.06 6.85
CA PHE A 73 7.84 6.82 6.87
C PHE A 73 7.93 7.82 5.71
N PHE A 74 7.60 7.40 4.48
CA PHE A 74 7.52 8.30 3.33
C PHE A 74 6.53 9.44 3.56
N LYS A 75 5.37 9.14 4.17
CA LYS A 75 4.36 10.18 4.44
C LYS A 75 4.80 11.15 5.54
N MET A 76 5.51 10.68 6.55
CA MET A 76 6.09 11.52 7.59
C MET A 76 7.24 12.36 7.06
N LEU A 77 8.06 11.82 6.14
CA LEU A 77 9.10 12.58 5.45
C LEU A 77 8.51 13.69 4.60
N ASP A 78 7.47 13.39 3.81
CA ASP A 78 6.72 14.39 3.03
C ASP A 78 6.18 15.51 3.94
N ALA A 79 5.60 15.16 5.09
CA ALA A 79 5.12 16.12 6.07
C ALA A 79 6.22 17.00 6.69
N PHE A 80 7.35 16.39 7.03
CA PHE A 80 8.52 17.09 7.58
C PHE A 80 9.08 18.13 6.60
N LEU A 81 9.06 17.82 5.30
CA LEU A 81 9.50 18.72 4.24
C LEU A 81 8.47 19.82 3.89
N LEU A 82 7.20 19.68 4.30
CA LEU A 82 6.08 20.57 3.93
C LEU A 82 5.71 21.63 4.99
N PRO A 83 6.63 21.99 5.89
CA PRO A 83 6.36 22.56 7.22
C PRO A 83 4.91 22.49 7.77
N VAL A 84 4.23 21.35 7.62
CA VAL A 84 2.86 21.17 8.15
C VAL A 84 2.91 20.68 9.59
N THR A 85 1.93 21.07 10.42
CA THR A 85 1.85 20.56 11.80
C THR A 85 1.62 19.06 11.79
N TRP A 86 2.27 18.33 12.70
CA TRP A 86 2.21 16.86 12.76
C TRP A 86 0.78 16.31 12.94
N ASN A 87 -0.11 17.11 13.53
CA ASN A 87 -1.52 16.78 13.77
C ASN A 87 -2.45 17.18 12.61
N HIS A 88 -1.90 17.65 11.49
CA HIS A 88 -2.70 18.09 10.37
C HIS A 88 -3.39 16.91 9.67
N GLY A 89 -4.64 17.11 9.23
CA GLY A 89 -5.44 16.05 8.61
C GLY A 89 -4.85 15.48 7.33
N SER A 90 -4.02 16.23 6.61
CA SER A 90 -3.30 15.73 5.42
C SER A 90 -2.20 14.69 5.73
N ILE A 91 -1.83 14.54 7.00
CA ILE A 91 -0.88 13.53 7.48
C ILE A 91 -1.66 12.38 8.13
N LEU A 92 -2.49 12.72 9.13
CA LEU A 92 -3.16 11.72 9.94
C LEU A 92 -4.19 10.90 9.15
N ASN A 93 -4.91 11.52 8.20
CA ASN A 93 -5.90 10.82 7.39
C ASN A 93 -5.25 9.75 6.49
N PRO A 94 -4.21 10.05 5.67
CA PRO A 94 -3.53 9.01 4.90
C PRO A 94 -2.88 7.93 5.77
N VAL A 95 -2.21 8.31 6.87
CA VAL A 95 -1.60 7.31 7.78
C VAL A 95 -2.66 6.36 8.32
N PHE A 96 -3.79 6.88 8.78
CA PHE A 96 -4.92 6.06 9.24
C PHE A 96 -5.49 5.19 8.10
N ALA A 97 -5.61 5.72 6.88
CA ALA A 97 -6.05 4.95 5.72
C ALA A 97 -5.15 3.74 5.46
N PHE A 98 -3.83 3.89 5.57
CA PHE A 98 -2.89 2.79 5.37
C PHE A 98 -3.12 1.66 6.38
N PHE A 99 -3.38 2.00 7.65
CA PHE A 99 -3.72 1.02 8.68
C PHE A 99 -5.06 0.33 8.41
N MET A 100 -6.09 1.08 8.01
CA MET A 100 -7.41 0.50 7.70
C MET A 100 -7.36 -0.43 6.50
N LEU A 101 -6.55 -0.10 5.50
CA LEU A 101 -6.30 -0.94 4.34
C LEU A 101 -5.62 -2.26 4.73
N ALA A 102 -4.53 -2.18 5.50
CA ALA A 102 -3.83 -3.36 6.00
C ALA A 102 -4.76 -4.22 6.87
N ALA A 103 -5.52 -3.60 7.77
CA ALA A 103 -6.49 -4.29 8.62
C ALA A 103 -7.57 -5.00 7.78
N GLY A 104 -8.18 -4.31 6.81
CA GLY A 104 -9.20 -4.90 5.93
C GLY A 104 -8.68 -6.13 5.17
N PHE A 105 -7.46 -6.04 4.64
CA PHE A 105 -6.83 -7.19 3.97
C PHE A 105 -6.54 -8.36 4.92
N LEU A 106 -5.99 -8.06 6.10
CA LEU A 106 -5.64 -9.07 7.10
C LEU A 106 -6.86 -9.77 7.68
N VAL A 107 -7.95 -9.04 7.92
CA VAL A 107 -9.22 -9.64 8.37
C VAL A 107 -9.72 -10.66 7.35
N LEU A 108 -9.70 -10.32 6.05
CA LEU A 108 -10.15 -11.26 5.03
C LEU A 108 -9.22 -12.47 4.89
N ILE A 109 -7.90 -12.28 5.01
CA ILE A 109 -6.96 -13.41 5.07
C ILE A 109 -7.27 -14.32 6.25
N ALA A 110 -7.49 -13.75 7.43
CA ALA A 110 -7.77 -14.50 8.65
C ALA A 110 -9.08 -15.30 8.54
N LEU A 111 -10.11 -14.72 7.95
CA LEU A 111 -11.41 -15.35 7.77
C LEU A 111 -11.38 -16.50 6.74
N PHE A 112 -10.74 -16.28 5.59
CA PHE A 112 -10.85 -17.23 4.47
C PHE A 112 -9.71 -18.25 4.39
N ARG A 113 -8.59 -18.02 5.09
CA ARG A 113 -7.36 -18.85 5.08
C ARG A 113 -6.78 -19.08 3.68
N ASP A 114 -5.58 -19.67 3.60
CA ASP A 114 -4.81 -19.80 2.35
C ASP A 114 -5.54 -20.53 1.21
N ARG A 115 -6.45 -21.46 1.51
CA ARG A 115 -7.14 -22.29 0.51
C ARG A 115 -8.08 -21.44 -0.36
N PHE A 116 -8.58 -20.32 0.16
CA PHE A 116 -9.43 -19.41 -0.60
C PHE A 116 -8.63 -18.59 -1.63
N PHE A 117 -7.33 -18.37 -1.45
CA PHE A 117 -6.54 -17.49 -2.34
C PHE A 117 -5.99 -18.16 -3.60
N SER A 118 -6.40 -19.40 -3.90
CA SER A 118 -5.94 -20.16 -5.06
C SER A 118 -6.59 -19.70 -6.36
N ALA A 119 -7.91 -19.46 -6.35
CA ALA A 119 -8.69 -19.08 -7.51
C ALA A 119 -8.70 -17.56 -7.76
N LEU A 120 -8.78 -17.16 -9.03
CA LEU A 120 -8.87 -15.75 -9.44
C LEU A 120 -10.10 -15.07 -8.82
N THR A 121 -11.27 -15.71 -8.90
CA THR A 121 -12.54 -15.19 -8.38
C THR A 121 -12.46 -14.86 -6.89
N ASN A 122 -11.78 -15.70 -6.12
CA ASN A 122 -11.62 -15.47 -4.69
C ASN A 122 -10.68 -14.29 -4.40
N ARG A 123 -9.64 -14.10 -5.21
CA ARG A 123 -8.75 -12.91 -5.09
C ARG A 123 -9.49 -11.63 -5.43
N ILE A 124 -10.35 -11.67 -6.45
CA ILE A 124 -11.25 -10.55 -6.81
C ILE A 124 -12.17 -10.23 -5.62
N ALA A 125 -12.81 -11.25 -5.04
CA ALA A 125 -13.70 -11.09 -3.89
C ALA A 125 -12.97 -10.54 -2.66
N VAL A 126 -11.74 -11.00 -2.39
CA VAL A 126 -10.90 -10.44 -1.33
C VAL A 126 -10.59 -8.97 -1.61
N GLY A 127 -10.24 -8.60 -2.84
CA GLY A 127 -9.96 -7.21 -3.19
C GLY A 127 -11.16 -6.31 -2.91
N ALA A 128 -12.33 -6.67 -3.44
CA ALA A 128 -13.58 -5.95 -3.18
C ALA A 128 -13.88 -5.87 -1.67
N GLY A 129 -13.86 -7.01 -0.97
CA GLY A 129 -14.22 -7.06 0.45
C GLY A 129 -13.24 -6.30 1.34
N ALA A 130 -11.93 -6.40 1.09
CA ALA A 130 -10.93 -5.68 1.85
C ALA A 130 -11.05 -4.16 1.64
N ALA A 131 -11.30 -3.72 0.40
CA ALA A 131 -11.55 -2.31 0.10
C ALA A 131 -12.82 -1.78 0.76
N LEU A 132 -13.89 -2.58 0.75
CA LEU A 132 -15.13 -2.22 1.44
C LEU A 132 -14.90 -2.09 2.94
N VAL A 133 -14.24 -3.06 3.58
CA VAL A 133 -13.91 -3.00 5.01
C VAL A 133 -13.07 -1.77 5.32
N ALA A 134 -12.02 -1.50 4.54
CA ALA A 134 -11.18 -0.32 4.75
C ALA A 134 -11.98 0.99 4.62
N ALA A 135 -12.84 1.10 3.60
CA ALA A 135 -13.69 2.27 3.37
C ALA A 135 -14.71 2.51 4.49
N LEU A 136 -15.26 1.43 5.07
CA LEU A 136 -16.21 1.47 6.19
C LEU A 136 -15.55 1.77 7.53
N LEU A 137 -14.29 1.36 7.73
CA LEU A 137 -13.53 1.67 8.94
C LEU A 137 -12.93 3.08 8.91
N PHE A 138 -12.68 3.65 7.73
CA PHE A 138 -12.04 4.96 7.59
C PHE A 138 -12.74 6.13 8.32
N PRO A 139 -14.08 6.23 8.40
CA PRO A 139 -14.76 7.26 9.19
C PRO A 139 -14.36 7.28 10.67
N LEU A 140 -13.82 6.18 11.21
CA LEU A 140 -13.27 6.14 12.56
C LEU A 140 -12.04 7.04 12.75
N ALA A 141 -11.44 7.54 11.66
CA ALA A 141 -10.33 8.49 11.69
C ALA A 141 -10.62 9.71 12.56
N GLY A 142 -11.86 10.21 12.53
CA GLY A 142 -12.26 11.37 13.34
C GLY A 142 -12.16 11.13 14.85
N PHE A 143 -12.44 9.91 15.29
CA PHE A 143 -12.35 9.52 16.71
C PHE A 143 -10.92 9.24 17.14
N VAL A 144 -10.09 8.68 16.24
CA VAL A 144 -8.72 8.26 16.56
C VAL A 144 -7.71 9.38 16.41
N THR A 145 -7.88 10.22 15.38
CA THR A 145 -6.89 11.23 14.99
C THR A 145 -7.27 12.64 15.44
N GLY A 146 -8.52 12.86 15.87
CA GLY A 146 -9.06 14.20 16.16
C GLY A 146 -9.28 15.08 14.92
N SER A 147 -8.85 14.61 13.74
CA SER A 147 -9.07 15.25 12.45
C SER A 147 -10.28 14.62 11.76
N LYS A 148 -11.26 15.44 11.36
CA LYS A 148 -12.44 14.95 10.62
C LYS A 148 -12.00 14.26 9.32
N ALA A 149 -12.65 13.14 9.00
CA ALA A 149 -12.52 12.51 7.69
C ALA A 149 -13.00 13.49 6.59
N CYS A 150 -12.38 13.46 5.40
CA CYS A 150 -12.88 14.28 4.30
C CYS A 150 -14.33 13.86 3.97
N VAL A 151 -15.22 14.83 3.80
CA VAL A 151 -16.63 14.61 3.41
C VAL A 151 -16.83 14.95 1.94
N PHE A 152 -17.78 14.26 1.30
CA PHE A 152 -18.16 14.58 -0.06
C PHE A 152 -18.81 15.97 -0.12
N ALA A 153 -18.43 16.78 -1.11
CA ALA A 153 -18.79 18.19 -1.20
C ALA A 153 -20.31 18.41 -1.07
N ALA A 154 -20.70 19.38 -0.23
CA ALA A 154 -22.09 19.70 0.10
C ALA A 154 -22.91 18.56 0.74
N THR A 155 -22.25 17.56 1.36
CA THR A 155 -22.92 16.47 2.10
C THR A 155 -22.24 16.21 3.45
N ASN A 156 -22.89 15.42 4.31
CA ASN A 156 -22.31 14.87 5.53
C ASN A 156 -21.76 13.44 5.34
N ILE A 157 -21.67 12.96 4.09
CA ILE A 157 -21.26 11.59 3.80
C ILE A 157 -19.72 11.55 3.78
N PRO A 158 -19.08 10.64 4.56
CA PRO A 158 -17.64 10.42 4.46
C PRO A 158 -17.26 10.04 3.03
N GLN A 159 -16.23 10.70 2.50
CA GLN A 159 -15.81 10.48 1.12
C GLN A 159 -15.36 9.04 0.87
N SER A 160 -14.79 8.37 1.88
CA SER A 160 -14.43 6.94 1.78
C SER A 160 -15.64 6.05 1.49
N ILE A 161 -16.81 6.36 2.09
CA ILE A 161 -18.06 5.63 1.85
C ILE A 161 -18.59 5.96 0.47
N TYR A 162 -18.65 7.25 0.12
CA TYR A 162 -19.14 7.69 -1.19
C TYR A 162 -18.35 7.07 -2.35
N THR A 163 -17.03 6.95 -2.19
CA THR A 163 -16.12 6.42 -3.22
C THR A 163 -15.81 4.94 -3.07
N ALA A 164 -16.42 4.25 -2.10
CA ALA A 164 -16.18 2.83 -1.84
C ALA A 164 -16.35 1.94 -3.10
N PRO A 165 -17.37 2.12 -3.96
CA PRO A 165 -17.51 1.30 -5.17
C PRO A 165 -16.30 1.41 -6.11
N VAL A 166 -15.72 2.61 -6.23
CA VAL A 166 -14.52 2.83 -7.05
C VAL A 166 -13.32 2.10 -6.44
N ALA A 167 -13.12 2.22 -5.13
CA ALA A 167 -12.04 1.51 -4.43
C ALA A 167 -12.19 -0.01 -4.59
N MET A 168 -13.42 -0.54 -4.50
CA MET A 168 -13.72 -1.95 -4.70
C MET A 168 -13.38 -2.41 -6.12
N ILE A 169 -13.83 -1.69 -7.16
CA ILE A 169 -13.56 -2.07 -8.56
C ILE A 169 -12.05 -2.08 -8.85
N ILE A 170 -11.31 -1.10 -8.34
CA ILE A 170 -9.87 -1.05 -8.52
C ILE A 170 -9.22 -2.22 -7.74
N ALA A 171 -9.61 -2.45 -6.49
CA ALA A 171 -9.08 -3.52 -5.65
C ALA A 171 -9.37 -4.93 -6.19
N MET A 172 -10.54 -5.12 -6.81
CA MET A 172 -10.92 -6.33 -7.55
C MET A 172 -9.90 -6.67 -8.64
N SER A 173 -9.27 -5.65 -9.23
CA SER A 173 -8.23 -5.82 -10.25
C SER A 173 -6.83 -5.90 -9.64
N THR A 174 -6.50 -5.03 -8.70
CA THR A 174 -5.14 -4.89 -8.18
C THR A 174 -4.73 -6.03 -7.26
N VAL A 175 -5.65 -6.63 -6.50
CA VAL A 175 -5.31 -7.80 -5.67
C VAL A 175 -4.89 -9.00 -6.53
N PRO A 176 -5.67 -9.44 -7.53
CA PRO A 176 -5.21 -10.47 -8.47
C PRO A 176 -3.89 -10.13 -9.16
N LEU A 177 -3.71 -8.87 -9.58
CA LEU A 177 -2.49 -8.42 -10.23
C LEU A 177 -1.28 -8.48 -9.30
N GLY A 178 -1.43 -8.15 -8.01
CA GLY A 178 -0.36 -8.28 -7.02
C GLY A 178 0.06 -9.75 -6.84
N TYR A 179 -0.90 -10.67 -6.75
CA TYR A 179 -0.61 -12.11 -6.74
C TYR A 179 0.07 -12.59 -8.03
N PHE A 180 -0.36 -12.09 -9.19
CA PHE A 180 0.23 -12.42 -10.47
C PHE A 180 1.69 -11.92 -10.55
N ALA A 181 1.94 -10.67 -10.17
CA ALA A 181 3.27 -10.09 -10.13
C ALA A 181 4.19 -10.85 -9.16
N ALA A 182 3.67 -11.27 -8.00
CA ALA A 182 4.40 -12.07 -7.02
C ALA A 182 4.83 -13.41 -7.60
N ARG A 183 3.91 -14.09 -8.32
CA ARG A 183 4.23 -15.36 -8.99
C ARG A 183 5.30 -15.16 -10.06
N ARG A 184 5.17 -14.16 -10.92
CA ARG A 184 6.17 -13.87 -11.97
C ARG A 184 7.54 -13.52 -11.39
N TYR A 185 7.58 -12.78 -10.30
CA TYR A 185 8.82 -12.50 -9.57
C TYR A 185 9.44 -13.78 -9.01
N ALA A 186 8.65 -14.63 -8.35
CA ALA A 186 9.12 -15.90 -7.80
C ALA A 186 9.64 -16.85 -8.90
N ASP A 187 8.92 -16.96 -10.02
CA ASP A 187 9.31 -17.78 -11.17
C ASP A 187 10.67 -17.32 -11.73
N TYR A 188 10.82 -16.01 -11.97
CA TYR A 188 12.08 -15.41 -12.44
C TYR A 188 13.24 -15.70 -11.47
N MET A 189 13.02 -15.50 -10.17
CA MET A 189 14.04 -15.72 -9.15
C MET A 189 14.40 -17.20 -8.93
N SER A 190 13.47 -18.11 -9.23
CA SER A 190 13.68 -19.56 -9.16
C SER A 190 14.42 -20.12 -10.39
N GLY A 191 14.18 -19.56 -11.57
CA GLY A 191 14.88 -19.91 -12.81
C GLY A 191 16.36 -19.48 -12.79
N SER A 192 16.68 -18.36 -12.14
CA SER A 192 18.07 -17.89 -11.97
C SER A 192 18.88 -18.66 -10.90
N ARG A 193 18.34 -19.74 -10.32
CA ARG A 193 19.01 -20.52 -9.26
C ARG A 193 20.12 -21.45 -9.79
N HIS A 194 20.23 -21.61 -11.11
CA HIS A 194 21.32 -22.36 -11.76
C HIS A 194 22.59 -21.52 -12.01
N GLU A 195 22.54 -20.19 -11.92
CA GLU A 195 23.74 -19.34 -11.98
C GLU A 195 24.12 -18.85 -10.57
N ARG A 196 25.20 -19.42 -10.04
CA ARG A 196 25.69 -19.25 -8.66
C ARG A 196 26.21 -17.83 -8.36
N THR A 197 26.16 -16.92 -9.31
CA THR A 197 26.59 -15.53 -9.19
C THR A 197 25.41 -14.62 -9.51
N ARG A 198 24.57 -14.34 -8.52
CA ARG A 198 23.65 -13.20 -8.63
C ARG A 198 24.53 -11.96 -8.84
N PRO A 199 24.42 -11.26 -9.98
CA PRO A 199 25.25 -10.10 -10.25
C PRO A 199 25.05 -9.09 -9.11
N VAL A 200 26.13 -8.39 -8.74
CA VAL A 200 26.10 -7.31 -7.73
C VAL A 200 24.94 -6.34 -8.01
N LEU A 201 24.61 -6.14 -9.29
CA LEU A 201 23.47 -5.38 -9.78
C LEU A 201 22.11 -5.79 -9.18
N ALA A 202 21.85 -7.09 -9.01
CA ALA A 202 20.61 -7.58 -8.42
C ALA A 202 20.53 -7.32 -6.91
N ARG A 203 21.67 -7.21 -6.22
CA ARG A 203 21.73 -6.83 -4.80
C ARG A 203 21.62 -5.31 -4.60
N LEU A 204 22.15 -4.54 -5.54
CA LEU A 204 22.12 -3.07 -5.51
C LEU A 204 20.80 -2.48 -5.99
N TRP A 205 20.02 -3.21 -6.78
CA TRP A 205 18.76 -2.71 -7.33
C TRP A 205 17.76 -2.28 -6.27
N ALA A 206 17.52 -3.11 -5.25
CA ALA A 206 16.54 -2.77 -4.20
C ALA A 206 16.95 -1.53 -3.37
N PRO A 207 18.19 -1.42 -2.84
CA PRO A 207 18.68 -0.19 -2.25
C PRO A 207 18.59 1.02 -3.19
N ALA A 208 18.94 0.86 -4.48
CA ALA A 208 18.86 1.94 -5.46
C ALA A 208 17.43 2.43 -5.69
N VAL A 209 16.44 1.54 -5.72
CA VAL A 209 15.01 1.92 -5.81
C VAL A 209 14.58 2.71 -4.58
N VAL A 210 14.92 2.26 -3.38
CA VAL A 210 14.57 2.95 -2.13
C VAL A 210 15.20 4.34 -2.09
N ILE A 211 16.51 4.43 -2.34
CA ILE A 211 17.25 5.71 -2.37
C ILE A 211 16.68 6.62 -3.46
N GLY A 212 16.43 6.10 -4.66
CA GLY A 212 15.83 6.85 -5.76
C GLY A 212 14.46 7.43 -5.40
N CYS A 213 13.58 6.64 -4.78
CA CYS A 213 12.27 7.12 -4.33
C CYS A 213 12.41 8.24 -3.28
N LEU A 214 13.32 8.11 -2.30
CA LEU A 214 13.58 9.14 -1.29
C LEU A 214 14.15 10.42 -1.90
N LEU A 215 15.09 10.28 -2.84
CA LEU A 215 15.70 11.42 -3.55
C LEU A 215 14.65 12.18 -4.35
N ILE A 216 13.77 11.48 -5.07
CA ILE A 216 12.69 12.12 -5.84
C ILE A 216 11.78 12.92 -4.91
N VAL A 217 11.31 12.34 -3.80
CA VAL A 217 10.47 13.04 -2.82
C VAL A 217 11.18 14.28 -2.28
N THR A 218 12.45 14.15 -1.91
CA THR A 218 13.24 15.23 -1.34
C THR A 218 13.47 16.36 -2.34
N ILE A 219 13.92 16.03 -3.57
CA ILE A 219 14.20 17.01 -4.61
C ILE A 219 12.93 17.78 -4.98
N VAL A 220 11.81 17.09 -5.19
CA VAL A 220 10.54 17.73 -5.61
C VAL A 220 9.98 18.65 -4.51
N ARG A 221 10.32 18.44 -3.24
CA ARG A 221 9.92 19.33 -2.14
C ARG A 221 10.87 20.49 -1.89
N LEU A 222 12.12 20.39 -2.34
CA LEU A 222 13.13 21.43 -2.17
C LEU A 222 13.15 22.44 -3.34
N ILE A 223 12.56 22.07 -4.48
CA ILE A 223 12.34 22.94 -5.65
C ILE A 223 10.97 23.61 -5.51
#